data_AF-A0AAD9IJR1-F1
#
_entry.id   AF-A0AAD9IJR1-F1
#
_cell.length_a   1.000
_cell.length_b   1.000
_cell.length_c   1.000
_cell.angle_alpha   90.00
_cell.angle_beta   90.00
_cell.angle_gamma   90.00
#
_symmetry.space_group_name_H-M   'P 1'
#
loop_
_entity.id
_entity.type
_entity.pdbx_description
1 polymer ?
#
loop_
_entity_poly.entity_id
_entity_poly.type
_entity_poly.pdbx_seq_one_letter_code
_entity_poly.pdbx_strand_id
1 'polypeptide(L)'
;MDIGCRILGMVSGARVRSAAAAVEAKRRQEEEAKAAAARAAAEKVERAAREKEEAARKAQEEKERAAQASKEAAQSAAVAASAAAAPAAAPPQAPPASAAEVKGSPGALAWREQLAGLLAKARGEVAAFKADPATKAARRAVDKALTVNVQQISASRDQVAKKATAIQQLLLSQPAGPPATYAQLQLASKLCVQCEVQVTRLPGFAFPLAEVAVAVCARVPGFVELLVAQLAALCPLCAPALVVPRPGKEDDAQALRLQGYKITKDPDTGQVSCEPRDEYVARMGAMARFYGALMQCDDPQNPHGLKQAWTWLARFLNGVPPSHASAAVLNGFLHVGGWRLYRAYRQQAGKLFQAALSQWLPQLAALGNPDTRADLTRIQAYFERNEWNQEPEGKALPQFDASSYDRA
;
A
#
# COMPACT_ATOMS: atom_id res chain seq x y z
N MET A 1 36.82 -29.44 92.76
CA MET A 1 36.74 -29.40 91.28
C MET A 1 35.32 -29.04 90.84
N ASP A 2 34.80 -27.85 91.15
CA ASP A 2 33.35 -27.59 90.90
C ASP A 2 32.98 -26.13 90.53
N ILE A 3 33.94 -25.36 90.00
CA ILE A 3 33.69 -23.96 89.57
C ILE A 3 33.94 -23.79 88.05
N GLY A 4 34.85 -24.56 87.46
CA GLY A 4 35.17 -24.48 86.02
C GLY A 4 34.07 -25.00 85.08
N CYS A 5 33.24 -25.95 85.53
CA CYS A 5 32.26 -26.60 84.65
C CYS A 5 30.97 -25.77 84.43
N ARG A 6 30.61 -24.88 85.38
CA ARG A 6 29.40 -24.03 85.27
C ARG A 6 29.58 -22.81 84.36
N ILE A 7 30.78 -22.24 84.29
CA ILE A 7 31.07 -21.04 83.47
C ILE A 7 31.16 -21.40 81.96
N LEU A 8 31.74 -22.56 81.63
CA LEU A 8 31.83 -23.05 80.24
C LEU A 8 30.47 -23.39 79.62
N GLY A 9 29.50 -23.89 80.40
CA GLY A 9 28.14 -24.18 79.93
C GLY A 9 27.29 -22.93 79.62
N MET A 10 27.44 -21.86 80.42
CA MET A 10 26.68 -20.61 80.22
C MET A 10 27.17 -19.80 79.00
N VAL A 11 28.48 -19.75 78.76
CA VAL A 11 29.07 -19.04 77.60
C VAL A 11 28.76 -19.77 76.28
N SER A 12 28.72 -21.11 76.29
CA SER A 12 28.31 -21.91 75.12
C SER A 12 26.83 -21.71 74.76
N GLY A 13 25.93 -21.77 75.74
CA GLY A 13 24.49 -21.55 75.51
C GLY A 13 24.14 -20.13 75.04
N ALA A 14 24.87 -19.10 75.47
CA ALA A 14 24.67 -17.73 75.03
C ALA A 14 25.12 -17.50 73.56
N ARG A 15 26.23 -18.10 73.14
CA ARG A 15 26.70 -18.04 71.74
C ARG A 15 25.77 -18.78 70.78
N VAL A 16 25.22 -19.92 71.18
CA VAL A 16 24.25 -20.69 70.37
C VAL A 16 22.93 -19.91 70.21
N ARG A 17 22.44 -19.26 71.26
CA ARG A 17 21.23 -18.40 71.18
C ARG A 17 21.45 -17.14 70.33
N SER A 18 22.63 -16.53 70.41
CA SER A 18 23.01 -15.37 69.58
C SER A 18 23.13 -15.74 68.09
N ALA A 19 23.71 -16.90 67.78
CA ALA A 19 23.81 -17.40 66.41
C ALA A 19 22.44 -17.77 65.83
N ALA A 20 21.56 -18.39 66.61
CA ALA A 20 20.19 -18.71 66.18
C ALA A 20 19.37 -17.45 65.89
N ALA A 21 19.47 -16.41 66.74
CA ALA A 21 18.79 -15.13 66.51
C ALA A 21 19.30 -14.40 65.26
N ALA A 22 20.61 -14.48 64.96
CA ALA A 22 21.19 -13.89 63.75
C ALA A 22 20.74 -14.61 62.47
N VAL A 23 20.59 -15.94 62.51
CA VAL A 23 20.06 -16.73 61.38
C VAL A 23 18.59 -16.42 61.13
N GLU A 24 17.79 -16.27 62.19
CA GLU A 24 16.37 -15.94 62.06
C GLU A 24 16.15 -14.50 61.56
N ALA A 25 16.96 -13.54 62.02
CA ALA A 25 16.96 -12.16 61.50
C ALA A 25 17.34 -12.10 60.02
N LYS A 26 18.35 -12.88 59.60
CA LYS A 26 18.75 -12.97 58.19
C LYS A 26 17.64 -13.58 57.32
N ARG A 27 16.94 -14.62 57.81
CA ARG A 27 15.81 -15.22 57.10
C ARG A 27 14.66 -14.24 56.92
N ARG A 28 14.33 -13.44 57.95
CA ARG A 28 13.30 -12.39 57.86
C ARG A 28 13.68 -11.29 56.86
N GLN A 29 14.94 -10.86 56.86
CA GLN A 29 15.43 -9.88 55.86
C GLN A 29 15.38 -10.43 54.43
N GLU A 30 15.72 -11.70 54.22
CA GLU A 30 15.63 -12.34 52.90
C GLU A 30 14.18 -12.55 52.44
N GLU A 31 13.26 -12.88 53.37
CA GLU A 31 11.82 -12.98 53.09
C GLU A 31 11.21 -11.61 52.74
N GLU A 32 11.57 -10.54 53.47
CA GLU A 32 11.15 -9.17 53.19
C GLU A 32 11.69 -8.66 51.84
N ALA A 33 12.96 -8.95 51.53
CA ALA A 33 13.57 -8.59 50.24
C ALA A 33 12.90 -9.32 49.07
N LYS A 34 12.56 -10.62 49.24
CA LYS A 34 11.81 -11.39 48.24
C LYS A 34 10.39 -10.85 48.06
N ALA A 35 9.70 -10.50 49.14
CA ALA A 35 8.36 -9.91 49.09
C ALA A 35 8.36 -8.53 48.41
N ALA A 36 9.37 -7.69 48.68
CA ALA A 36 9.54 -6.39 48.02
C ALA A 36 9.83 -6.54 46.51
N ALA A 37 10.70 -7.49 46.14
CA ALA A 37 11.00 -7.78 44.74
C ALA A 37 9.78 -8.31 43.98
N ALA A 38 8.96 -9.17 44.61
CA ALA A 38 7.73 -9.69 44.01
C ALA A 38 6.69 -8.57 43.79
N ARG A 39 6.54 -7.64 44.73
CA ARG A 39 5.66 -6.47 44.59
C ARG A 39 6.11 -5.54 43.46
N ALA A 40 7.41 -5.25 43.37
CA ALA A 40 7.97 -4.42 42.30
C ALA A 40 7.83 -5.09 40.91
N ALA A 41 7.94 -6.41 40.83
CA ALA A 41 7.69 -7.16 39.59
C ALA A 41 6.22 -7.12 39.18
N ALA A 42 5.29 -7.30 40.13
CA ALA A 42 3.85 -7.21 39.87
C ALA A 42 3.44 -5.82 39.37
N GLU A 43 3.95 -4.75 39.99
CA GLU A 43 3.66 -3.36 39.57
C GLU A 43 4.20 -3.04 38.17
N LYS A 44 5.37 -3.58 37.80
CA LYS A 44 5.90 -3.45 36.43
C LYS A 44 5.04 -4.18 35.39
N VAL A 45 4.54 -5.37 35.72
CA VAL A 45 3.63 -6.12 34.83
C VAL A 45 2.30 -5.39 34.66
N GLU A 46 1.75 -4.84 35.74
CA GLU A 46 0.50 -4.07 35.69
C GLU A 46 0.66 -2.77 34.90
N ARG A 47 1.76 -2.03 35.09
CA ARG A 47 2.06 -0.83 34.30
C ARG A 47 2.23 -1.15 32.81
N ALA A 48 2.94 -2.22 32.48
CA ALA A 48 3.08 -2.66 31.08
C ALA A 48 1.75 -3.11 30.47
N ALA A 49 0.85 -3.69 31.26
CA ALA A 49 -0.50 -4.05 30.81
C ALA A 49 -1.35 -2.78 30.54
N ARG A 50 -1.32 -1.80 31.44
CA ARG A 50 -2.01 -0.51 31.27
C ARG A 50 -1.49 0.29 30.06
N GLU A 51 -0.17 0.31 29.85
CA GLU A 51 0.45 0.96 28.68
C GLU A 51 0.06 0.27 27.36
N LYS A 52 -0.02 -1.07 27.34
CA LYS A 52 -0.52 -1.83 26.18
C LYS A 52 -2.00 -1.59 25.91
N GLU A 53 -2.83 -1.54 26.95
CA GLU A 53 -4.27 -1.27 26.83
C GLU A 53 -4.53 0.16 26.33
N GLU A 54 -3.79 1.15 26.83
CA GLU A 54 -3.90 2.53 26.37
C GLU A 54 -3.40 2.69 24.92
N ALA A 55 -2.32 1.99 24.54
CA ALA A 55 -1.84 1.94 23.16
C ALA A 55 -2.86 1.27 22.23
N ALA A 56 -3.50 0.18 22.68
CA ALA A 56 -4.57 -0.49 21.93
C ALA A 56 -5.80 0.41 21.77
N ARG A 57 -6.21 1.14 22.82
CA ARG A 57 -7.32 2.09 22.78
C ARG A 57 -7.02 3.26 21.83
N LYS A 58 -5.82 3.85 21.89
CA LYS A 58 -5.38 4.90 20.96
C LYS A 58 -5.34 4.41 19.52
N ALA A 59 -4.82 3.20 19.27
CA ALA A 59 -4.83 2.59 17.94
C ALA A 59 -6.24 2.29 17.43
N GLN A 60 -7.18 1.94 18.32
CA GLN A 60 -8.57 1.71 17.96
C GLN A 60 -9.33 3.02 17.68
N GLU A 61 -9.14 4.05 18.50
CA GLU A 61 -9.68 5.39 18.24
C GLU A 61 -9.11 6.01 16.95
N GLU A 62 -7.85 5.72 16.61
CA GLU A 62 -7.24 6.14 15.35
C GLU A 62 -7.79 5.34 14.15
N LYS A 63 -8.03 4.04 14.31
CA LYS A 63 -8.74 3.21 13.31
C LYS A 63 -10.19 3.68 13.11
N GLU A 64 -10.89 4.07 14.17
CA GLU A 64 -12.26 4.57 14.10
C GLU A 64 -12.32 5.97 13.48
N ARG A 65 -11.40 6.88 13.85
CA ARG A 65 -11.25 8.18 13.18
C ARG A 65 -10.85 8.03 11.71
N ALA A 66 -9.98 7.08 11.37
CA ALA A 66 -9.62 6.78 9.99
C ALA A 66 -10.78 6.16 9.21
N ALA A 67 -11.61 5.33 9.84
CA ALA A 67 -12.82 4.77 9.24
C ALA A 67 -13.91 5.83 9.05
N GLN A 68 -14.05 6.79 9.98
CA GLN A 68 -14.95 7.94 9.88
C GLN A 68 -14.48 8.87 8.75
N ALA A 69 -13.20 9.24 8.72
CA ALA A 69 -12.60 10.05 7.65
C ALA A 69 -12.67 9.33 6.29
N SER A 70 -12.55 8.00 6.25
CA SER A 70 -12.74 7.22 5.02
C SER A 70 -14.20 7.15 4.59
N LYS A 71 -15.18 7.17 5.52
CA LYS A 71 -16.61 7.24 5.18
C LYS A 71 -16.97 8.63 4.65
N GLU A 72 -16.43 9.69 5.25
CA GLU A 72 -16.60 11.07 4.80
C GLU A 72 -15.90 11.32 3.46
N ALA A 73 -14.69 10.80 3.26
CA ALA A 73 -13.98 10.84 1.98
C ALA A 73 -14.65 9.97 0.90
N ALA A 74 -15.26 8.84 1.26
CA ALA A 74 -16.03 8.01 0.34
C ALA A 74 -17.38 8.65 -0.02
N GLN A 75 -18.01 9.37 0.92
CA GLN A 75 -19.23 10.13 0.66
C GLN A 75 -18.93 11.38 -0.20
N SER A 76 -17.85 12.11 0.07
CA SER A 76 -17.43 13.24 -0.77
C SER A 76 -16.96 12.79 -2.16
N ALA A 77 -16.27 11.64 -2.27
CA ALA A 77 -15.92 11.04 -3.56
C ALA A 77 -17.15 10.47 -4.31
N ALA A 78 -18.16 9.95 -3.61
CA ALA A 78 -19.41 9.50 -4.23
C ALA A 78 -20.27 10.67 -4.72
N VAL A 79 -20.27 11.80 -4.00
CA VAL A 79 -20.91 13.05 -4.43
C VAL A 79 -20.13 13.69 -5.58
N ALA A 80 -18.79 13.68 -5.56
CA ALA A 80 -17.96 14.14 -6.69
C ALA A 80 -18.09 13.24 -7.94
N ALA A 81 -18.22 11.92 -7.77
CA ALA A 81 -18.49 10.97 -8.85
C ALA A 81 -19.93 11.09 -9.41
N SER A 82 -20.87 11.55 -8.58
CA SER A 82 -22.26 11.88 -8.98
C SER A 82 -22.36 13.26 -9.64
N ALA A 83 -21.49 14.21 -9.29
CA ALA A 83 -21.40 15.54 -9.89
C ALA A 83 -20.58 15.57 -11.19
N ALA A 84 -19.74 14.55 -11.44
CA ALA A 84 -19.03 14.35 -12.72
C ALA A 84 -19.90 13.71 -13.82
N ALA A 85 -21.24 13.70 -13.67
CA ALA A 85 -22.17 13.24 -14.67
C ALA A 85 -22.80 14.42 -15.45
N ALA A 86 -22.00 15.13 -16.27
CA ALA A 86 -22.40 15.77 -17.54
C ALA A 86 -21.19 16.47 -18.22
N PRO A 87 -21.19 16.66 -19.56
CA PRO A 87 -21.25 15.66 -20.62
C PRO A 87 -19.84 15.23 -21.07
N ALA A 88 -19.79 14.26 -21.98
CA ALA A 88 -18.58 13.80 -22.65
C ALA A 88 -17.77 14.97 -23.25
N ALA A 89 -16.55 15.17 -22.76
CA ALA A 89 -15.55 15.96 -23.45
C ALA A 89 -14.76 15.04 -24.39
N ALA A 90 -15.05 15.21 -25.69
CA ALA A 90 -14.29 14.94 -26.91
C ALA A 90 -13.46 13.64 -27.06
N PRO A 91 -13.43 13.03 -28.26
CA PRO A 91 -12.44 12.00 -28.59
C PRO A 91 -11.02 12.54 -28.37
N PRO A 92 -10.01 11.67 -28.15
CA PRO A 92 -8.64 12.12 -27.95
C PRO A 92 -8.15 12.80 -29.23
N GLN A 93 -8.32 14.12 -29.29
CA GLN A 93 -7.52 14.95 -30.17
C GLN A 93 -6.09 14.82 -29.66
N ALA A 94 -5.16 14.61 -30.58
CA ALA A 94 -3.73 14.66 -30.32
C ALA A 94 -3.41 15.87 -29.43
N PRO A 95 -2.55 15.74 -28.42
CA PRO A 95 -2.33 16.81 -27.45
C PRO A 95 -1.89 18.09 -28.18
N PRO A 96 -2.45 19.28 -27.88
CA PRO A 96 -1.73 20.50 -28.16
C PRO A 96 -0.42 20.42 -27.36
N ALA A 97 0.68 20.39 -28.09
CA ALA A 97 2.03 20.30 -27.55
C ALA A 97 2.43 21.61 -26.84
N SER A 98 1.80 22.00 -25.72
CA SER A 98 2.14 23.28 -25.05
C SER A 98 2.47 23.20 -23.55
N ALA A 99 1.88 22.30 -22.75
CA ALA A 99 2.02 22.38 -21.28
C ALA A 99 3.13 21.51 -20.67
N ALA A 100 3.40 20.32 -21.22
CA ALA A 100 4.36 19.36 -20.65
C ALA A 100 5.10 18.55 -21.73
N GLU A 101 6.25 18.00 -21.35
CA GLU A 101 7.05 17.02 -22.07
C GLU A 101 6.92 15.65 -21.38
N VAL A 102 7.03 14.56 -22.14
CA VAL A 102 7.05 13.19 -21.59
C VAL A 102 8.44 12.58 -21.78
N LYS A 103 9.11 12.24 -20.67
CA LYS A 103 10.42 11.59 -20.66
C LYS A 103 10.26 10.10 -20.37
N GLY A 104 10.82 9.26 -21.22
CA GLY A 104 10.77 7.81 -21.08
C GLY A 104 11.55 7.12 -22.19
N SER A 105 11.89 5.84 -22.01
CA SER A 105 12.50 5.06 -23.09
C SER A 105 11.50 4.84 -24.24
N PRO A 106 11.93 4.66 -25.50
CA PRO A 106 11.02 4.50 -26.64
C PRO A 106 9.96 3.40 -26.43
N GLY A 107 10.38 2.26 -25.87
CA GLY A 107 9.47 1.17 -25.53
C GLY A 107 8.48 1.49 -24.41
N ALA A 108 8.85 2.37 -23.47
CA ALA A 108 7.92 2.84 -22.43
C ALA A 108 6.87 3.79 -23.01
N LEU A 109 7.28 4.71 -23.88
CA LEU A 109 6.38 5.67 -24.53
C LEU A 109 5.36 4.96 -25.44
N ALA A 110 5.81 4.02 -26.26
CA ALA A 110 4.92 3.21 -27.11
C ALA A 110 3.92 2.41 -26.27
N TRP A 111 4.38 1.80 -25.17
CA TRP A 111 3.50 1.04 -24.28
C TRP A 111 2.50 1.93 -23.54
N ARG A 112 2.90 3.13 -23.11
CA ARG A 112 1.99 4.14 -22.55
C ARG A 112 0.89 4.54 -23.54
N GLU A 113 1.25 4.74 -24.81
CA GLU A 113 0.28 5.06 -25.86
C GLU A 113 -0.72 3.91 -26.08
N GLN A 114 -0.24 2.66 -26.10
CA GLN A 114 -1.11 1.48 -26.18
C GLN A 114 -2.11 1.41 -25.03
N LEU A 115 -1.64 1.62 -23.78
CA LEU A 115 -2.51 1.65 -22.60
C LEU A 115 -3.54 2.79 -22.68
N ALA A 116 -3.10 3.98 -23.10
CA ALA A 116 -4.00 5.13 -23.29
C ALA A 116 -5.08 4.85 -24.35
N GLY A 117 -4.70 4.22 -25.47
CA GLY A 117 -5.63 3.80 -26.52
C GLY A 117 -6.63 2.74 -26.04
N LEU A 118 -6.18 1.75 -25.28
CA LEU A 118 -7.04 0.72 -24.69
C LEU A 118 -8.08 1.34 -23.75
N LEU A 119 -7.64 2.26 -22.87
CA LEU A 119 -8.55 2.94 -21.94
C LEU A 119 -9.52 3.88 -22.65
N ALA A 120 -9.06 4.62 -23.67
CA ALA A 120 -9.90 5.50 -24.47
C ALA A 120 -10.99 4.70 -25.21
N LYS A 121 -10.63 3.56 -25.81
CA LYS A 121 -11.59 2.65 -26.46
C LYS A 121 -12.66 2.16 -25.49
N ALA A 122 -12.27 1.66 -24.32
CA ALA A 122 -13.20 1.16 -23.30
C ALA A 122 -14.14 2.28 -22.79
N ARG A 123 -13.62 3.49 -22.58
CA ARG A 123 -14.43 4.66 -22.18
C ARG A 123 -15.39 5.10 -23.28
N GLY A 124 -14.96 5.04 -24.55
CA GLY A 124 -15.79 5.36 -25.71
C GLY A 124 -16.97 4.41 -25.86
N GLU A 125 -16.74 3.10 -25.73
CA GLU A 125 -17.77 2.06 -25.79
C GLU A 125 -18.87 2.28 -24.73
N VAL A 126 -18.47 2.74 -23.55
CA VAL A 126 -19.34 2.91 -22.39
C VAL A 126 -20.01 4.30 -22.34
N ALA A 127 -19.60 5.24 -23.21
CA ALA A 127 -20.07 6.63 -23.15
C ALA A 127 -21.60 6.74 -23.35
N ALA A 128 -22.14 6.11 -24.39
CA ALA A 128 -23.59 6.10 -24.64
C ALA A 128 -24.36 5.40 -23.52
N PHE A 129 -23.85 4.26 -23.04
CA PHE A 129 -24.43 3.55 -21.91
C PHE A 129 -24.49 4.40 -20.64
N LYS A 130 -23.47 5.25 -20.38
CA LYS A 130 -23.46 6.17 -19.25
C LYS A 130 -24.39 7.38 -19.41
N ALA A 131 -24.62 7.82 -20.64
CA ALA A 131 -25.49 8.96 -20.93
C ALA A 131 -26.97 8.58 -20.83
N ASP A 132 -27.32 7.33 -21.15
CA ASP A 132 -28.69 6.84 -21.10
C ASP A 132 -29.25 6.82 -19.65
N PRO A 133 -30.35 7.54 -19.38
CA PRO A 133 -31.05 7.49 -18.09
C PRO A 133 -31.64 6.12 -17.75
N ALA A 134 -32.04 5.32 -18.75
CA ALA A 134 -32.65 4.00 -18.54
C ALA A 134 -31.66 3.01 -17.88
N THR A 135 -30.37 3.17 -18.14
CA THR A 135 -29.31 2.31 -17.59
C THR A 135 -28.90 2.69 -16.17
N LYS A 136 -29.38 3.82 -15.64
CA LYS A 136 -28.95 4.38 -14.34
C LYS A 136 -29.15 3.40 -13.19
N ALA A 137 -30.28 2.69 -13.16
CA ALA A 137 -30.58 1.69 -12.13
C ALA A 137 -29.59 0.52 -12.18
N ALA A 138 -29.35 -0.03 -13.37
CA ALA A 138 -28.39 -1.12 -13.58
C ALA A 138 -26.96 -0.70 -13.18
N ARG A 139 -26.52 0.48 -13.61
CA ARG A 139 -25.21 1.04 -13.23
C ARG A 139 -25.05 1.18 -11.73
N ARG A 140 -26.07 1.74 -11.04
CA ARG A 140 -26.05 1.87 -9.57
C ARG A 140 -25.98 0.52 -8.86
N ALA A 141 -26.66 -0.50 -9.37
CA ALA A 141 -26.61 -1.84 -8.80
C ALA A 141 -25.19 -2.43 -8.91
N VAL A 142 -24.56 -2.31 -10.09
CA VAL A 142 -23.15 -2.71 -10.32
C VAL A 142 -22.21 -1.94 -9.40
N ASP A 143 -22.34 -0.62 -9.34
CA ASP A 143 -21.47 0.23 -8.52
C ASP A 143 -21.57 -0.13 -7.04
N LYS A 144 -22.78 -0.36 -6.53
CA LYS A 144 -23.02 -0.77 -5.14
C LYS A 144 -22.39 -2.14 -4.86
N ALA A 145 -22.65 -3.12 -5.72
CA ALA A 145 -22.14 -4.48 -5.54
C ALA A 145 -20.61 -4.52 -5.58
N LEU A 146 -20.00 -3.80 -6.52
CA LEU A 146 -18.54 -3.69 -6.61
C LEU A 146 -17.95 -2.94 -5.40
N THR A 147 -18.57 -1.83 -4.96
CA THR A 147 -18.10 -1.11 -3.76
C THR A 147 -18.06 -2.03 -2.56
N VAL A 148 -19.15 -2.77 -2.30
CA VAL A 148 -19.22 -3.70 -1.16
C VAL A 148 -18.15 -4.78 -1.27
N ASN A 149 -18.02 -5.42 -2.43
CA ASN A 149 -17.05 -6.51 -2.58
C ASN A 149 -15.60 -6.04 -2.47
N VAL A 150 -15.25 -4.90 -3.06
CA VAL A 150 -13.89 -4.35 -3.01
C VAL A 150 -13.53 -3.85 -1.60
N GLN A 151 -14.45 -3.18 -0.91
CA GLN A 151 -14.21 -2.69 0.46
C GLN A 151 -14.10 -3.83 1.49
N GLN A 152 -14.73 -4.97 1.22
CA GLN A 152 -14.68 -6.14 2.10
C GLN A 152 -13.55 -7.12 1.75
N ILE A 153 -12.62 -6.74 0.86
CA ILE A 153 -11.38 -7.50 0.70
C ILE A 153 -10.59 -7.37 2.01
N SER A 154 -10.15 -8.49 2.57
CA SER A 154 -9.26 -8.51 3.72
C SER A 154 -8.01 -9.35 3.41
N ALA A 155 -6.98 -9.18 4.24
CA ALA A 155 -5.69 -9.84 4.06
C ALA A 155 -5.74 -11.30 4.54
N SER A 156 -6.62 -12.11 3.95
CA SER A 156 -6.70 -13.56 4.16
C SER A 156 -7.02 -14.29 2.86
N ARG A 157 -6.53 -15.53 2.73
CA ARG A 157 -6.74 -16.34 1.52
C ARG A 157 -8.23 -16.62 1.27
N ASP A 158 -8.98 -16.92 2.32
CA ASP A 158 -10.41 -17.18 2.23
C ASP A 158 -11.20 -15.96 1.76
N GLN A 159 -10.90 -14.77 2.29
CA GLN A 159 -11.58 -13.55 1.83
C GLN A 159 -11.18 -13.20 0.40
N VAL A 160 -9.91 -13.33 0.03
CA VAL A 160 -9.47 -13.13 -1.36
C VAL A 160 -10.23 -14.06 -2.31
N ALA A 161 -10.27 -15.37 -2.03
CA ALA A 161 -10.99 -16.34 -2.87
C ALA A 161 -12.49 -16.05 -2.95
N LYS A 162 -13.12 -15.75 -1.81
CA LYS A 162 -14.55 -15.42 -1.71
C LYS A 162 -14.89 -14.16 -2.51
N LYS A 163 -14.13 -13.08 -2.34
CA LYS A 163 -14.37 -11.81 -3.02
C LYS A 163 -14.03 -11.87 -4.50
N ALA A 164 -12.97 -12.56 -4.88
CA ALA A 164 -12.67 -12.83 -6.29
C ALA A 164 -13.84 -13.56 -6.96
N THR A 165 -14.34 -14.64 -6.37
CA THR A 165 -15.47 -15.41 -6.92
C THR A 165 -16.74 -14.55 -7.05
N ALA A 166 -17.07 -13.77 -6.01
CA ALA A 166 -18.24 -12.89 -6.05
C ALA A 166 -18.12 -11.81 -7.14
N ILE A 167 -16.94 -11.22 -7.31
CA ILE A 167 -16.68 -10.23 -8.35
C ILE A 167 -16.74 -10.87 -9.74
N GLN A 168 -16.15 -12.05 -9.93
CA GLN A 168 -16.23 -12.79 -11.19
C GLN A 168 -17.68 -13.06 -11.59
N GLN A 169 -18.50 -13.57 -10.66
CA GLN A 169 -19.93 -13.82 -10.90
C GLN A 169 -20.68 -12.53 -11.26
N LEU A 170 -20.37 -11.42 -10.59
CA LEU A 170 -20.96 -10.12 -10.90
C LEU A 170 -20.59 -9.65 -12.31
N LEU A 171 -19.31 -9.78 -12.71
CA LEU A 171 -18.86 -9.37 -14.04
C LEU A 171 -19.44 -10.27 -15.14
N LEU A 172 -19.45 -11.59 -14.94
CA LEU A 172 -19.95 -12.57 -15.90
C LEU A 172 -21.48 -12.52 -16.06
N SER A 173 -22.20 -11.98 -15.08
CA SER A 173 -23.66 -11.78 -15.19
C SER A 173 -24.03 -10.53 -16.00
N GLN A 174 -23.06 -9.66 -16.35
CA GLN A 174 -23.35 -8.50 -17.18
C GLN A 174 -23.55 -8.90 -18.65
N PRO A 175 -24.52 -8.31 -19.36
CA PRO A 175 -24.64 -8.48 -20.79
C PRO A 175 -23.36 -8.05 -21.52
N ALA A 176 -23.01 -8.79 -22.58
CA ALA A 176 -21.87 -8.46 -23.42
C ALA A 176 -21.97 -7.05 -24.01
N GLY A 177 -20.81 -6.42 -24.27
CA GLY A 177 -20.73 -5.05 -24.76
C GLY A 177 -20.66 -4.00 -23.63
N PRO A 178 -21.29 -2.82 -23.79
CA PRO A 178 -21.11 -1.69 -22.88
C PRO A 178 -21.38 -1.97 -21.38
N PRO A 179 -22.37 -2.79 -20.97
CA PRO A 179 -22.58 -3.11 -19.55
C PRO A 179 -21.41 -3.87 -18.92
N ALA A 180 -20.87 -4.88 -19.61
CA ALA A 180 -19.70 -5.63 -19.16
C ALA A 180 -18.45 -4.74 -19.09
N THR A 181 -18.21 -3.94 -20.13
CA THR A 181 -17.08 -2.99 -20.17
C THR A 181 -17.21 -1.92 -19.06
N TYR A 182 -18.42 -1.44 -18.78
CA TYR A 182 -18.69 -0.53 -17.65
C TYR A 182 -18.30 -1.18 -16.32
N ALA A 183 -18.76 -2.41 -16.06
CA ALA A 183 -18.47 -3.10 -14.81
C ALA A 183 -16.97 -3.34 -14.60
N GLN A 184 -16.23 -3.70 -15.66
CA GLN A 184 -14.77 -3.84 -15.60
C GLN A 184 -14.06 -2.50 -15.32
N LEU A 185 -14.47 -1.41 -15.98
CA LEU A 185 -13.95 -0.07 -15.70
C LEU A 185 -14.20 0.36 -14.25
N GLN A 186 -15.40 0.06 -13.71
CA GLN A 186 -15.74 0.39 -12.33
C GLN A 186 -14.94 -0.45 -11.33
N LEU A 187 -14.73 -1.74 -11.59
CA LEU A 187 -13.87 -2.57 -10.76
C LEU A 187 -12.44 -2.04 -10.76
N ALA A 188 -11.88 -1.75 -11.95
CA ALA A 188 -10.55 -1.19 -12.08
C ALA A 188 -10.39 0.13 -11.31
N SER A 189 -11.37 1.04 -11.45
CA SER A 189 -11.39 2.30 -10.71
C SER A 189 -11.43 2.09 -9.20
N LYS A 190 -12.23 1.15 -8.70
CA LYS A 190 -12.37 0.89 -7.25
C LYS A 190 -11.10 0.27 -6.66
N LEU A 191 -10.44 -0.64 -7.39
CA LEU A 191 -9.15 -1.18 -6.98
C LEU A 191 -8.08 -0.09 -6.92
N CYS A 192 -8.04 0.80 -7.93
CA CYS A 192 -7.13 1.95 -7.91
C CYS A 192 -7.39 2.85 -6.68
N VAL A 193 -8.66 3.15 -6.36
CA VAL A 193 -9.00 3.93 -5.15
C VAL A 193 -8.54 3.24 -3.86
N GLN A 194 -8.63 1.91 -3.76
CA GLN A 194 -8.09 1.19 -2.60
C GLN A 194 -6.56 1.34 -2.48
N CYS A 195 -5.85 1.51 -3.59
CA CYS A 195 -4.41 1.81 -3.55
C CYS A 195 -4.16 3.16 -2.88
N GLU A 196 -4.93 4.18 -3.26
CA GLU A 196 -4.79 5.54 -2.74
C GLU A 196 -5.12 5.64 -1.26
N VAL A 197 -6.10 4.85 -0.79
CA VAL A 197 -6.59 4.91 0.59
C VAL A 197 -5.90 3.90 1.50
N GLN A 198 -5.98 2.61 1.16
CA GLN A 198 -5.50 1.54 2.03
C GLN A 198 -4.01 1.27 1.84
N VAL A 199 -3.52 1.12 0.61
CA VAL A 199 -2.11 0.74 0.36
C VAL A 199 -1.15 1.86 0.78
N THR A 200 -1.57 3.12 0.68
CA THR A 200 -0.81 4.26 1.22
C THR A 200 -0.52 4.14 2.72
N ARG A 201 -1.48 3.57 3.49
CA ARG A 201 -1.39 3.45 4.96
C ARG A 201 -0.86 2.09 5.40
N LEU A 202 -1.22 1.04 4.68
CA LEU A 202 -0.85 -0.35 4.92
C LEU A 202 -0.29 -0.95 3.62
N PRO A 203 1.02 -0.82 3.36
CA PRO A 203 1.67 -1.30 2.14
C PRO A 203 1.36 -2.76 1.80
N GLY A 204 1.30 -3.64 2.81
CA GLY A 204 0.99 -5.07 2.63
C GLY A 204 -0.40 -5.35 2.08
N PHE A 205 -1.34 -4.38 2.14
CA PHE A 205 -2.67 -4.53 1.55
C PHE A 205 -2.65 -4.52 0.01
N ALA A 206 -1.52 -4.19 -0.62
CA ALA A 206 -1.33 -4.35 -2.06
C ALA A 206 -1.54 -5.81 -2.53
N PHE A 207 -1.12 -6.79 -1.72
CA PHE A 207 -1.18 -8.21 -2.07
C PHE A 207 -2.61 -8.77 -2.21
N PRO A 208 -3.51 -8.65 -1.23
CA PRO A 208 -4.86 -9.18 -1.39
C PRO A 208 -5.63 -8.50 -2.53
N LEU A 209 -5.40 -7.21 -2.80
CA LEU A 209 -5.99 -6.51 -3.95
C LEU A 209 -5.47 -7.10 -5.28
N ALA A 210 -4.16 -7.35 -5.38
CA ALA A 210 -3.53 -7.91 -6.56
C ALA A 210 -3.98 -9.34 -6.84
N GLU A 211 -4.04 -10.19 -5.81
CA GLU A 211 -4.52 -11.57 -5.92
C GLU A 211 -5.99 -11.61 -6.39
N VAL A 212 -6.85 -10.72 -5.88
CA VAL A 212 -8.23 -10.59 -6.39
C VAL A 212 -8.24 -10.17 -7.87
N ALA A 213 -7.44 -9.19 -8.26
CA ALA A 213 -7.40 -8.71 -9.64
C ALA A 213 -6.98 -9.80 -10.62
N VAL A 214 -5.95 -10.58 -10.28
CA VAL A 214 -5.44 -11.67 -11.10
C VAL A 214 -6.42 -12.84 -11.13
N ALA A 215 -7.00 -13.22 -9.99
CA ALA A 215 -8.05 -14.23 -9.95
C ALA A 215 -9.25 -13.84 -10.82
N VAL A 216 -9.65 -12.56 -10.84
CA VAL A 216 -10.72 -12.08 -11.73
C VAL A 216 -10.30 -12.21 -13.21
N CYS A 217 -9.05 -11.86 -13.55
CA CYS A 217 -8.50 -11.98 -14.90
C CYS A 217 -8.61 -13.40 -15.46
N ALA A 218 -8.43 -14.42 -14.61
CA ALA A 218 -8.51 -15.81 -15.00
C ALA A 218 -9.88 -16.20 -15.62
N ARG A 219 -10.95 -15.48 -15.22
CA ARG A 219 -12.33 -15.71 -15.68
C ARG A 219 -12.83 -14.61 -16.61
N VAL A 220 -12.23 -13.43 -16.56
CA VAL A 220 -12.58 -12.26 -17.37
C VAL A 220 -11.29 -11.77 -18.06
N PRO A 221 -10.90 -12.41 -19.19
CA PRO A 221 -9.69 -12.03 -19.91
C PRO A 221 -9.73 -10.56 -20.36
N GLY A 222 -8.57 -9.88 -20.32
CA GLY A 222 -8.46 -8.46 -20.66
C GLY A 222 -8.67 -7.51 -19.47
N PHE A 223 -9.18 -8.00 -18.33
CA PHE A 223 -9.44 -7.15 -17.17
C PHE A 223 -8.15 -6.53 -16.60
N VAL A 224 -7.07 -7.31 -16.48
CA VAL A 224 -5.81 -6.81 -15.92
C VAL A 224 -5.17 -5.76 -16.82
N GLU A 225 -5.22 -5.94 -18.14
CA GLU A 225 -4.73 -4.94 -19.09
C GLU A 225 -5.52 -3.62 -18.97
N LEU A 226 -6.84 -3.70 -18.79
CA LEU A 226 -7.69 -2.53 -18.56
C LEU A 226 -7.40 -1.88 -17.20
N LEU A 227 -7.20 -2.67 -16.16
CA LEU A 227 -6.80 -2.20 -14.83
C LEU A 227 -5.45 -1.48 -14.88
N VAL A 228 -4.45 -2.03 -15.56
CA VAL A 228 -3.14 -1.39 -15.71
C VAL A 228 -3.22 -0.14 -16.57
N ALA A 229 -4.08 -0.11 -17.58
CA ALA A 229 -4.34 1.11 -18.35
C ALA A 229 -4.94 2.22 -17.48
N GLN A 230 -5.92 1.89 -16.63
CA GLN A 230 -6.48 2.83 -15.66
C GLN A 230 -5.43 3.28 -14.63
N LEU A 231 -4.60 2.35 -14.13
CA LEU A 231 -3.51 2.65 -13.21
C LEU A 231 -2.48 3.60 -13.83
N ALA A 232 -2.07 3.37 -15.07
CA ALA A 232 -1.14 4.22 -15.81
C ALA A 232 -1.71 5.62 -16.12
N ALA A 233 -3.03 5.73 -16.28
CA ALA A 233 -3.68 7.03 -16.42
C ALA A 233 -3.68 7.84 -15.10
N LEU A 234 -3.69 7.18 -13.95
CA LEU A 234 -3.64 7.82 -12.63
C LEU A 234 -2.22 8.05 -12.12
N CYS A 235 -1.29 7.13 -12.44
CA CYS A 235 0.12 7.18 -12.14
C CYS A 235 0.90 6.89 -13.44
N PRO A 236 1.29 7.93 -14.20
CA PRO A 236 2.05 7.76 -15.45
C PRO A 236 3.34 6.93 -15.28
N LEU A 237 3.93 6.94 -14.09
CA LEU A 237 5.14 6.18 -13.77
C LEU A 237 4.91 4.65 -13.68
N CYS A 238 3.66 4.17 -13.59
CA CYS A 238 3.35 2.75 -13.79
C CYS A 238 3.56 2.29 -15.25
N ALA A 239 3.54 3.23 -16.22
CA ALA A 239 3.99 3.03 -17.59
C ALA A 239 5.24 3.89 -17.83
N PRO A 240 6.44 3.41 -17.40
CA PRO A 240 7.56 4.16 -16.85
C PRO A 240 7.99 5.36 -17.72
N ALA A 241 7.23 6.44 -17.58
CA ALA A 241 7.37 7.69 -18.30
C ALA A 241 7.03 8.82 -17.34
N LEU A 242 7.96 9.76 -17.17
CA LEU A 242 7.76 10.95 -16.35
C LEU A 242 7.17 12.06 -17.20
N VAL A 243 6.10 12.69 -16.72
CA VAL A 243 5.59 13.93 -17.29
C VAL A 243 6.28 15.10 -16.61
N VAL A 244 6.93 15.94 -17.40
CA VAL A 244 7.69 17.11 -16.95
C VAL A 244 7.02 18.36 -17.50
N PRO A 245 6.50 19.26 -16.65
CA PRO A 245 5.95 20.53 -17.10
C PRO A 245 7.02 21.33 -17.85
N ARG A 246 6.61 22.09 -18.87
CA ARG A 246 7.54 23.02 -19.50
C ARG A 246 7.89 24.17 -18.53
N PRO A 247 9.03 24.83 -18.71
CA PRO A 247 9.38 25.99 -17.89
C PRO A 247 8.23 27.02 -17.87
N GLY A 248 7.82 27.44 -16.67
CA GLY A 248 6.70 28.37 -16.47
C GLY A 248 5.30 27.74 -16.54
N LYS A 249 5.21 26.41 -16.59
CA LYS A 249 3.97 25.61 -16.58
C LYS A 249 3.89 24.65 -15.39
N GLU A 250 4.71 24.85 -14.37
CA GLU A 250 4.81 23.97 -13.20
C GLU A 250 3.47 23.87 -12.46
N ASP A 251 2.75 24.98 -12.34
CA ASP A 251 1.43 25.07 -11.68
C ASP A 251 0.27 25.01 -12.68
N ASP A 252 0.54 24.73 -13.96
CA ASP A 252 -0.48 24.62 -14.99
C ASP A 252 -1.39 23.41 -14.70
N ALA A 253 -2.69 23.65 -14.56
CA ALA A 253 -3.66 22.63 -14.19
C ALA A 253 -3.77 21.49 -15.23
N GLN A 254 -3.37 21.72 -16.49
CA GLN A 254 -3.29 20.64 -17.47
C GLN A 254 -2.00 19.83 -17.29
N ALA A 255 -0.86 20.50 -17.07
CA ALA A 255 0.41 19.83 -16.79
C ALA A 255 0.32 18.94 -15.53
N LEU A 256 -0.21 19.47 -14.44
CA LEU A 256 -0.44 18.73 -13.18
C LEU A 256 -1.34 17.50 -13.40
N ARG A 257 -2.45 17.64 -14.14
CA ARG A 257 -3.32 16.50 -14.49
C ARG A 257 -2.58 15.44 -15.30
N LEU A 258 -1.74 15.85 -16.26
CA LEU A 258 -0.93 14.93 -17.06
C LEU A 258 0.11 14.19 -16.21
N GLN A 259 0.61 14.79 -15.12
CA GLN A 259 1.46 14.14 -14.13
C GLN A 259 0.71 13.18 -13.21
N GLY A 260 -0.62 13.21 -13.24
CA GLY A 260 -1.49 12.40 -12.40
C GLY A 260 -1.98 13.12 -11.13
N TYR A 261 -1.73 14.42 -10.97
CA TYR A 261 -2.29 15.17 -9.83
C TYR A 261 -3.81 15.20 -9.88
N LYS A 262 -4.42 15.07 -8.70
CA LYS A 262 -5.85 15.31 -8.51
C LYS A 262 -6.10 16.80 -8.37
N ILE A 263 -6.92 17.31 -9.27
CA ILE A 263 -7.40 18.68 -9.24
C ILE A 263 -8.91 18.65 -9.03
N THR A 264 -9.34 19.16 -7.90
CA THR A 264 -10.73 19.27 -7.49
C THR A 264 -11.21 20.69 -7.69
N LYS A 265 -12.44 20.83 -8.19
CA LYS A 265 -13.14 22.11 -8.22
C LYS A 265 -14.30 22.00 -7.25
N ASP A 266 -14.30 22.85 -6.23
CA ASP A 266 -15.42 22.98 -5.31
C ASP A 266 -16.67 23.44 -6.11
N PRO A 267 -17.79 22.69 -6.06
CA PRO A 267 -18.98 23.01 -6.81
C PRO A 267 -19.70 24.28 -6.29
N ASP A 268 -19.56 24.60 -5.00
CA ASP A 268 -20.26 25.70 -4.34
C ASP A 268 -19.46 27.00 -4.45
N THR A 269 -18.14 26.93 -4.19
CA THR A 269 -17.25 28.11 -4.22
C THR A 269 -16.59 28.32 -5.58
N GLY A 270 -16.58 27.30 -6.45
CA GLY A 270 -15.85 27.31 -7.70
C GLY A 270 -14.32 27.21 -7.52
N GLN A 271 -13.82 27.09 -6.29
CA GLN A 271 -12.40 27.09 -5.96
C GLN A 271 -11.72 25.83 -6.53
N VAL A 272 -10.66 26.04 -7.30
CA VAL A 272 -9.82 24.95 -7.80
C VAL A 272 -8.70 24.69 -6.79
N SER A 273 -8.65 23.45 -6.30
CA SER A 273 -7.63 22.95 -5.39
C SER A 273 -6.86 21.80 -6.06
N CYS A 274 -5.56 21.75 -5.81
CA CYS A 274 -4.69 20.64 -6.18
C CYS A 274 -4.36 19.85 -4.91
N GLU A 275 -4.31 18.53 -5.01
CA GLU A 275 -3.83 17.71 -3.89
C GLU A 275 -2.40 18.15 -3.48
N PRO A 276 -2.06 18.12 -2.17
CA PRO A 276 -0.71 18.41 -1.71
C PRO A 276 0.33 17.47 -2.33
N ARG A 277 1.55 17.97 -2.50
CA ARG A 277 2.66 17.21 -3.10
C ARG A 277 2.94 15.90 -2.36
N ASP A 278 2.92 15.90 -1.03
CA ASP A 278 3.21 14.71 -0.23
C ASP A 278 2.13 13.64 -0.40
N GLU A 279 0.85 14.05 -0.49
CA GLU A 279 -0.26 13.13 -0.78
C GLU A 279 -0.15 12.54 -2.18
N TYR A 280 0.18 13.37 -3.18
CA TYR A 280 0.45 12.91 -4.55
C TYR A 280 1.57 11.87 -4.56
N VAL A 281 2.71 12.14 -3.94
CA VAL A 281 3.87 11.23 -3.94
C VAL A 281 3.56 9.93 -3.19
N ALA A 282 2.92 10.01 -2.04
CA ALA A 282 2.50 8.84 -1.28
C ALA A 282 1.57 7.95 -2.11
N ARG A 283 0.63 8.56 -2.84
CA ARG A 283 -0.30 7.89 -3.76
C ARG A 283 0.41 7.23 -4.95
N MET A 284 1.38 7.91 -5.57
CA MET A 284 2.20 7.31 -6.65
C MET A 284 2.96 6.08 -6.15
N GLY A 285 3.59 6.18 -4.97
CA GLY A 285 4.29 5.05 -4.35
C GLY A 285 3.35 3.87 -4.01
N ALA A 286 2.13 4.15 -3.53
CA ALA A 286 1.12 3.13 -3.25
C ALA A 286 0.63 2.42 -4.53
N MET A 287 0.43 3.16 -5.62
CA MET A 287 0.10 2.59 -6.93
C MET A 287 1.22 1.69 -7.47
N ALA A 288 2.48 2.09 -7.28
CA ALA A 288 3.63 1.27 -7.66
C ALA A 288 3.74 -0.02 -6.84
N ARG A 289 3.42 0.04 -5.53
CA ARG A 289 3.32 -1.16 -4.67
C ARG A 289 2.25 -2.11 -5.17
N PHE A 290 1.05 -1.61 -5.47
CA PHE A 290 -0.01 -2.42 -6.05
C PHE A 290 0.41 -3.06 -7.38
N TYR A 291 1.05 -2.28 -8.28
CA TYR A 291 1.50 -2.84 -9.55
C TYR A 291 2.59 -3.90 -9.38
N GLY A 292 3.54 -3.66 -8.46
CA GLY A 292 4.53 -4.64 -8.07
C GLY A 292 3.90 -5.92 -7.49
N ALA A 293 2.82 -5.82 -6.71
CA ALA A 293 2.11 -6.99 -6.19
C ALA A 293 1.40 -7.75 -7.33
N LEU A 294 0.73 -7.02 -8.23
CA LEU A 294 0.06 -7.57 -9.41
C LEU A 294 1.01 -8.38 -10.29
N MET A 295 2.23 -7.87 -10.52
CA MET A 295 3.21 -8.55 -11.37
C MET A 295 3.81 -9.82 -10.77
N GLN A 296 3.64 -9.99 -9.46
CA GLN A 296 4.21 -11.10 -8.72
C GLN A 296 3.26 -12.27 -8.55
N CYS A 297 1.95 -12.05 -8.67
CA CYS A 297 0.95 -13.10 -8.64
C CYS A 297 1.29 -14.18 -9.68
N ASP A 298 1.30 -15.43 -9.23
CA ASP A 298 1.71 -16.58 -10.04
C ASP A 298 0.50 -17.19 -10.73
N ASP A 299 0.11 -16.59 -11.85
CA ASP A 299 -0.99 -17.08 -12.68
C ASP A 299 -0.59 -17.00 -14.15
N PRO A 300 -0.64 -18.10 -14.92
CA PRO A 300 -0.31 -18.10 -16.35
C PRO A 300 -1.19 -17.16 -17.19
N GLN A 301 -2.39 -16.83 -16.70
CA GLN A 301 -3.33 -15.92 -17.34
C GLN A 301 -3.09 -14.46 -16.95
N ASN A 302 -2.15 -14.17 -16.03
CA ASN A 302 -1.74 -12.81 -15.69
C ASN A 302 -0.88 -12.22 -16.83
N PRO A 303 -1.41 -11.27 -17.62
CA PRO A 303 -0.67 -10.69 -18.75
C PRO A 303 0.48 -9.78 -18.29
N HIS A 304 0.48 -9.39 -17.01
CA HIS A 304 1.47 -8.50 -16.41
C HIS A 304 2.37 -9.23 -15.41
N GLY A 305 2.71 -10.50 -15.63
CA GLY A 305 3.63 -11.24 -14.75
C GLY A 305 5.10 -10.77 -14.74
N LEU A 306 6.01 -11.63 -14.30
CA LEU A 306 7.42 -11.28 -14.05
C LEU A 306 8.21 -10.80 -15.30
N LYS A 307 7.80 -11.19 -16.51
CA LYS A 307 8.36 -10.63 -17.75
C LYS A 307 8.09 -9.14 -17.86
N GLN A 308 6.88 -8.71 -17.49
CA GLN A 308 6.51 -7.31 -17.47
C GLN A 308 7.22 -6.57 -16.34
N ALA A 309 7.40 -7.19 -15.16
CA ALA A 309 8.16 -6.59 -14.05
C ALA A 309 9.61 -6.26 -14.45
N TRP A 310 10.30 -7.20 -15.11
CA TRP A 310 11.63 -6.97 -15.68
C TRP A 310 11.62 -5.82 -16.67
N THR A 311 10.69 -5.86 -17.64
CA THR A 311 10.57 -4.86 -18.70
C THR A 311 10.29 -3.48 -18.13
N TRP A 312 9.43 -3.39 -17.11
CA TRP A 312 9.11 -2.16 -16.42
C TRP A 312 10.34 -1.56 -15.73
N LEU A 313 11.07 -2.36 -14.93
CA LEU A 313 12.25 -1.87 -14.21
C LEU A 313 13.35 -1.42 -15.17
N ALA A 314 13.63 -2.20 -16.22
CA ALA A 314 14.62 -1.83 -17.23
C ALA A 314 14.26 -0.52 -17.94
N ARG A 315 12.99 -0.36 -18.34
CA ARG A 315 12.50 0.88 -18.97
C ARG A 315 12.54 2.08 -18.02
N PHE A 316 12.23 1.86 -16.75
CA PHE A 316 12.30 2.87 -15.70
C PHE A 316 13.73 3.39 -15.55
N LEU A 317 14.69 2.49 -15.30
CA LEU A 317 16.09 2.86 -15.09
C LEU A 317 16.72 3.54 -16.30
N ASN A 318 16.31 3.16 -17.51
CA ASN A 318 16.87 3.72 -18.75
C ASN A 318 16.24 5.05 -19.20
N GLY A 319 15.05 5.41 -18.71
CA GLY A 319 14.28 6.51 -19.31
C GLY A 319 13.55 7.45 -18.36
N VAL A 320 13.38 7.07 -17.09
CA VAL A 320 12.70 7.90 -16.10
C VAL A 320 13.75 8.67 -15.29
N PRO A 321 13.83 10.01 -15.43
CA PRO A 321 14.78 10.79 -14.64
C PRO A 321 14.37 10.82 -13.16
N PRO A 322 15.33 11.02 -12.24
CA PRO A 322 15.04 11.15 -10.82
C PRO A 322 14.19 12.39 -10.50
N SER A 323 13.23 12.20 -9.60
CA SER A 323 12.33 13.21 -9.04
C SER A 323 11.72 12.64 -7.76
N HIS A 324 11.01 13.45 -6.97
CA HIS A 324 10.32 12.97 -5.76
C HIS A 324 9.31 11.86 -6.07
N ALA A 325 8.50 12.02 -7.13
CA ALA A 325 7.54 11.01 -7.55
C ALA A 325 8.21 9.72 -8.07
N SER A 326 9.28 9.85 -8.88
CA SER A 326 9.96 8.66 -9.40
C SER A 326 10.73 7.91 -8.31
N ALA A 327 11.28 8.60 -7.31
CA ALA A 327 11.87 7.96 -6.13
C ALA A 327 10.83 7.13 -5.35
N ALA A 328 9.67 7.69 -5.04
CA ALA A 328 8.60 6.98 -4.33
C ALA A 328 8.08 5.77 -5.12
N VAL A 329 7.96 5.88 -6.44
CA VAL A 329 7.55 4.78 -7.32
C VAL A 329 8.58 3.66 -7.37
N LEU A 330 9.87 3.99 -7.54
CA LEU A 330 10.93 2.99 -7.54
C LEU A 330 11.02 2.28 -6.17
N ASN A 331 10.96 3.06 -5.09
CA ASN A 331 10.94 2.54 -3.72
C ASN A 331 9.76 1.58 -3.49
N GLY A 332 8.55 1.99 -3.86
CA GLY A 332 7.33 1.19 -3.75
C GLY A 332 7.39 -0.09 -4.58
N PHE A 333 7.93 -0.03 -5.80
CA PHE A 333 8.11 -1.21 -6.64
C PHE A 333 9.14 -2.18 -6.06
N LEU A 334 10.33 -1.71 -5.63
CA LEU A 334 11.41 -2.58 -5.15
C LEU A 334 10.99 -3.40 -3.91
N HIS A 335 10.37 -2.75 -2.93
CA HIS A 335 9.95 -3.38 -1.67
C HIS A 335 8.82 -4.40 -1.85
N VAL A 336 8.09 -4.34 -2.97
CA VAL A 336 7.05 -5.31 -3.29
C VAL A 336 7.58 -6.27 -4.35
N GLY A 337 7.83 -5.80 -5.56
CA GLY A 337 8.21 -6.56 -6.76
C GLY A 337 9.59 -7.22 -6.76
N GLY A 338 10.54 -6.65 -6.02
CA GLY A 338 11.95 -7.02 -6.17
C GLY A 338 12.27 -8.46 -5.76
N TRP A 339 11.59 -9.00 -4.75
CA TRP A 339 11.83 -10.36 -4.26
C TRP A 339 11.52 -11.44 -5.31
N ARG A 340 10.32 -11.46 -5.92
CA ARG A 340 10.01 -12.41 -6.99
C ARG A 340 10.87 -12.18 -8.23
N LEU A 341 11.16 -10.92 -8.57
CA LEU A 341 12.00 -10.58 -9.72
C LEU A 341 13.40 -11.20 -9.55
N TYR A 342 13.99 -11.08 -8.35
CA TYR A 342 15.27 -11.71 -8.05
C TYR A 342 15.18 -13.23 -8.04
N ARG A 343 14.13 -13.83 -7.45
CA ARG A 343 13.98 -15.29 -7.45
C ARG A 343 13.87 -15.88 -8.86
N ALA A 344 13.21 -15.18 -9.79
CA ALA A 344 13.04 -15.64 -11.16
C ALA A 344 14.30 -15.45 -12.03
N TYR A 345 14.94 -14.28 -11.96
CA TYR A 345 16.04 -13.93 -12.88
C TYR A 345 17.44 -13.94 -12.24
N ARG A 346 17.52 -14.14 -10.92
CA ARG A 346 18.76 -14.33 -10.14
C ARG A 346 19.79 -13.25 -10.45
N GLN A 347 20.97 -13.65 -10.92
CA GLN A 347 22.08 -12.75 -11.23
C GLN A 347 21.72 -11.67 -12.24
N GLN A 348 20.78 -11.92 -13.17
CA GLN A 348 20.35 -10.90 -14.11
C GLN A 348 19.54 -9.80 -13.41
N ALA A 349 18.67 -10.15 -12.46
CA ALA A 349 17.97 -9.15 -11.63
C ALA A 349 18.97 -8.38 -10.75
N GLY A 350 19.99 -9.08 -10.23
CA GLY A 350 21.10 -8.43 -9.51
C GLY A 350 21.80 -7.34 -10.33
N LYS A 351 21.99 -7.54 -11.65
CA LYS A 351 22.54 -6.50 -12.53
C LYS A 351 21.62 -5.28 -12.67
N LEU A 352 20.29 -5.49 -12.76
CA LEU A 352 19.34 -4.36 -12.78
C LEU A 352 19.35 -3.59 -11.45
N PHE A 353 19.42 -4.31 -10.33
CA PHE A 353 19.53 -3.72 -8.99
C PHE A 353 20.83 -2.93 -8.86
N GLN A 354 21.94 -3.47 -9.38
CA GLN A 354 23.21 -2.75 -9.43
C GLN A 354 23.13 -1.50 -10.31
N ALA A 355 22.43 -1.53 -11.44
CA ALA A 355 22.21 -0.34 -12.26
C ALA A 355 21.38 0.72 -11.51
N ALA A 356 20.35 0.32 -10.78
CA ALA A 356 19.58 1.21 -9.92
C ALA A 356 20.48 1.86 -8.84
N LEU A 357 21.30 1.07 -8.15
CA LEU A 357 22.20 1.53 -7.09
C LEU A 357 23.34 2.42 -7.59
N SER A 358 23.99 2.04 -8.69
CA SER A 358 25.24 2.69 -9.15
C SER A 358 25.03 3.80 -10.17
N GLN A 359 23.88 3.87 -10.84
CA GLN A 359 23.63 4.85 -11.89
C GLN A 359 22.45 5.76 -11.55
N TRP A 360 21.31 5.18 -11.13
CA TRP A 360 20.09 5.95 -10.91
C TRP A 360 20.09 6.67 -9.54
N LEU A 361 20.49 5.96 -8.48
CA LEU A 361 20.48 6.50 -7.11
C LEU A 361 21.45 7.69 -6.91
N PRO A 362 22.67 7.71 -7.50
CA PRO A 362 23.54 8.89 -7.43
C PRO A 362 22.94 10.11 -8.12
N GLN A 363 22.20 9.92 -9.23
CA GLN A 363 21.50 11.02 -9.90
C GLN A 363 20.35 11.56 -9.02
N LEU A 364 19.65 10.70 -8.28
CA LEU A 364 18.66 11.15 -7.29
C LEU A 364 19.33 11.96 -6.17
N ALA A 365 20.44 11.47 -5.62
CA ALA A 365 21.17 12.16 -4.56
C ALA A 365 21.70 13.53 -5.03
N ALA A 366 22.16 13.63 -6.27
CA ALA A 366 22.66 14.86 -6.88
C ALA A 366 21.60 15.97 -7.01
N LEU A 367 20.30 15.64 -6.95
CA LEU A 367 19.24 16.67 -6.93
C LEU A 367 19.31 17.55 -5.69
N GLY A 368 19.88 17.05 -4.58
CA GLY A 368 19.99 17.79 -3.31
C GLY A 368 18.63 18.17 -2.68
N ASN A 369 17.51 17.62 -3.18
CA ASN A 369 16.17 17.98 -2.74
C ASN A 369 15.84 17.28 -1.40
N PRO A 370 15.56 18.02 -0.31
CA PRO A 370 15.18 17.45 0.99
C PRO A 370 14.00 16.48 0.93
N ASP A 371 13.02 16.74 0.07
CA ASP A 371 11.81 15.91 -0.06
C ASP A 371 12.14 14.48 -0.52
N THR A 372 13.21 14.32 -1.31
CA THR A 372 13.62 13.01 -1.84
C THR A 372 14.43 12.17 -0.86
N ARG A 373 14.89 12.77 0.26
CA ARG A 373 15.83 12.14 1.19
C ARG A 373 15.27 10.87 1.82
N ALA A 374 13.98 10.87 2.17
CA ALA A 374 13.34 9.72 2.79
C ALA A 374 13.34 8.49 1.86
N ASP A 375 12.97 8.66 0.59
CA ASP A 375 12.99 7.56 -0.37
C ASP A 375 14.41 7.18 -0.79
N LEU A 376 15.32 8.15 -0.91
CA LEU A 376 16.74 7.87 -1.12
C LEU A 376 17.30 6.94 -0.04
N THR A 377 17.12 7.26 1.25
CA THR A 377 17.58 6.43 2.37
C THR A 377 16.92 5.05 2.38
N ARG A 378 15.62 4.95 2.08
CA ARG A 378 14.93 3.65 2.01
C ARG A 378 15.45 2.78 0.87
N ILE A 379 15.67 3.35 -0.30
CA ILE A 379 16.22 2.62 -1.44
C ILE A 379 17.67 2.19 -1.16
N GLN A 380 18.48 3.04 -0.52
CA GLN A 380 19.84 2.67 -0.07
C GLN A 380 19.79 1.48 0.90
N ALA A 381 18.96 1.56 1.95
CA ALA A 381 18.81 0.50 2.92
C ALA A 381 18.35 -0.82 2.28
N TYR A 382 17.42 -0.76 1.32
CA TYR A 382 16.97 -1.90 0.53
C TYR A 382 18.14 -2.62 -0.14
N PHE A 383 19.06 -1.86 -0.74
CA PHE A 383 20.25 -2.41 -1.40
C PHE A 383 21.32 -2.91 -0.42
N GLU A 384 21.63 -2.14 0.62
CA GLU A 384 22.63 -2.50 1.63
C GLU A 384 22.28 -3.80 2.37
N ARG A 385 21.00 -3.99 2.67
CA ARG A 385 20.49 -5.16 3.40
C ARG A 385 20.11 -6.31 2.48
N ASN A 386 20.23 -6.14 1.16
CA ASN A 386 19.78 -7.10 0.16
C ASN A 386 18.32 -7.56 0.41
N GLU A 387 17.41 -6.62 0.66
CA GLU A 387 16.04 -6.93 1.11
C GLU A 387 15.24 -7.76 0.10
N TRP A 388 15.63 -7.80 -1.19
CA TRP A 388 15.07 -8.72 -2.18
C TRP A 388 15.24 -10.21 -1.83
N ASN A 389 16.06 -10.58 -0.85
CA ASN A 389 16.16 -11.95 -0.36
C ASN A 389 15.06 -12.30 0.65
N GLN A 390 14.35 -11.30 1.18
CA GLN A 390 13.28 -11.48 2.16
C GLN A 390 11.92 -11.38 1.48
N GLU A 391 10.99 -12.26 1.84
CA GLU A 391 9.63 -12.18 1.31
C GLU A 391 8.98 -10.87 1.80
N PRO A 392 8.35 -10.08 0.90
CA PRO A 392 7.72 -8.82 1.29
C PRO A 392 6.63 -9.01 2.35
N GLU A 393 6.59 -8.08 3.31
CA GLU A 393 5.56 -8.07 4.34
C GLU A 393 4.14 -8.02 3.72
N GLY A 394 3.25 -8.88 4.22
CA GLY A 394 1.87 -8.99 3.73
C GLY A 394 1.69 -9.88 2.51
N LYS A 395 2.77 -10.37 1.88
CA LYS A 395 2.65 -11.33 0.76
C LYS A 395 2.08 -12.67 1.21
N ALA A 396 2.60 -13.21 2.30
CA ALA A 396 2.14 -14.46 2.87
C ALA A 396 0.80 -14.26 3.59
N LEU A 397 -0.29 -14.29 2.83
CA LEU A 397 -1.63 -14.14 3.40
C LEU A 397 -1.95 -15.31 4.33
N PRO A 398 -2.41 -15.06 5.58
CA PRO A 398 -2.92 -16.11 6.45
C PRO A 398 -4.17 -16.77 5.84
N GLN A 399 -4.47 -17.99 6.27
CA GLN A 399 -5.66 -18.69 5.77
C GLN A 399 -6.94 -17.92 6.12
N PHE A 400 -7.07 -17.53 7.39
CA PHE A 400 -8.24 -16.87 7.96
C PHE A 400 -7.87 -15.50 8.53
N ASP A 401 -8.85 -14.61 8.61
CA ASP A 401 -8.71 -13.30 9.23
C ASP A 401 -8.97 -13.41 10.74
N ALA A 402 -7.89 -13.55 11.53
CA ALA A 402 -7.99 -13.72 12.98
C ALA A 402 -8.71 -12.56 13.68
N SER A 403 -8.71 -11.34 13.10
CA SER A 403 -9.38 -10.17 13.68
C SER A 403 -10.91 -10.27 13.70
N SER A 404 -11.48 -11.28 13.04
CA SER A 404 -12.91 -11.57 13.04
C SER A 404 -13.37 -12.41 14.23
N TYR A 405 -12.46 -13.14 14.89
CA TYR A 405 -12.77 -13.96 16.06
C TYR A 405 -12.70 -13.18 17.38
N ASP A 406 -11.83 -12.17 17.48
CA ASP A 406 -11.69 -11.34 18.69
C ASP A 406 -12.84 -10.33 18.89
N ARG A 407 -13.86 -10.33 18.01
CA ARG A 407 -15.06 -9.46 18.09
C ARG A 407 -16.36 -10.19 18.42
N ALA A 408 -16.30 -11.51 18.63
CA ALA A 408 -17.42 -12.33 19.09
C ALA A 408 -17.27 -12.59 20.59
#